data_AF-A0A2K8N640-F1
#
_entry.id   AF-A0A2K8N640-F1
#
_cell.length_a   1.000
_cell.length_b   1.000
_cell.length_c   1.000
_cell.angle_alpha   90.00
_cell.angle_beta   90.00
_cell.angle_gamma   90.00
#
_symmetry.space_group_name_H-M   'P 1'
#
loop_
_entity.id
_entity.type
_entity.pdbx_description
1 polymer ?
#
loop_
_entity_poly.entity_id
_entity_poly.type
_entity_poly.pdbx_seq_one_letter_code
_entity_poly.pdbx_strand_id
1 'polypeptide(L)'
;MNTAHWMYEYRELQEKFDRGDTITQEDIDRAAHLVQTVGREEHRLLFGQLRQLKFQQETKEQQKEPEPIRVTDEELKAAQERVRQNPTIENLAEFSKLKNAWMMQNAPELLEPETPKVTLEQVKAAEKQAKQRPNPENLMVWSNLKNLYQRQQQQANSTQE
;
A
#
# COMPACT_ATOMS: atom_id res chain seq x y z
N MET A 1 -38.19 16.08 28.74
CA MET A 1 -36.95 16.24 27.95
C MET A 1 -36.96 17.63 27.34
N ASN A 2 -35.87 18.40 27.51
CA ASN A 2 -35.82 19.82 27.18
C ASN A 2 -35.40 19.99 25.71
N THR A 3 -36.31 20.49 24.87
CA THR A 3 -36.16 20.55 23.41
C THR A 3 -34.94 21.38 22.96
N ALA A 4 -34.49 22.31 23.81
CA ALA A 4 -33.33 23.16 23.53
C ALA A 4 -31.98 22.41 23.60
N HIS A 5 -31.91 21.30 24.33
CA HIS A 5 -30.64 20.62 24.59
C HIS A 5 -30.11 19.89 23.35
N TRP A 6 -30.95 19.07 22.70
CA TRP A 6 -30.52 18.32 21.51
C TRP A 6 -30.24 19.23 20.29
N MET A 7 -30.91 20.38 20.18
CA MET A 7 -30.61 21.37 19.13
C MET A 7 -29.22 21.98 19.32
N TYR A 8 -28.85 22.26 20.57
CA TYR A 8 -27.52 22.78 20.90
C TYR A 8 -26.44 21.74 20.58
N GLU A 9 -26.64 20.49 21.00
CA GLU A 9 -25.69 19.40 20.71
C GLU A 9 -25.53 19.14 19.21
N TYR A 10 -26.63 19.13 18.45
CA TYR A 10 -26.58 18.99 17.00
C TYR A 10 -25.77 20.12 16.37
N ARG A 11 -26.04 21.37 16.77
CA ARG A 11 -25.33 22.55 16.25
C ARG A 11 -23.84 22.51 16.57
N GLU A 12 -23.48 22.13 17.80
CA GLU A 12 -22.09 22.03 18.23
C GLU A 12 -21.32 20.99 17.41
N LEU A 13 -21.91 19.81 17.19
CA LEU A 13 -21.33 18.76 16.37
C LEU A 13 -21.23 19.15 14.89
N GLN A 14 -22.25 19.84 14.35
CA GLN A 14 -22.25 20.35 12.99
C GLN A 14 -21.17 21.42 12.79
N GLU A 15 -21.05 22.39 13.70
CA GLU A 15 -20.00 23.42 13.63
C GLU A 15 -18.60 22.80 13.73
N LYS A 16 -18.42 21.78 14.57
CA LYS A 16 -17.16 21.04 14.68
C LYS A 16 -16.81 20.31 13.38
N PHE A 17 -17.80 19.70 12.73
CA PHE A 17 -17.65 19.07 11.42
C PHE A 17 -17.30 20.11 10.33
N ASP A 18 -18.03 21.22 10.26
CA ASP A 18 -17.84 22.26 9.25
C ASP A 18 -16.48 22.98 9.39
N ARG A 19 -15.98 23.13 10.62
CA ARG A 19 -14.62 23.66 10.88
C ARG A 19 -13.50 22.68 10.52
N GLY A 20 -13.81 21.40 10.34
CA GLY A 20 -12.82 20.35 10.10
C GLY A 20 -11.99 20.02 11.34
N ASP A 21 -12.53 20.23 12.54
CA ASP A 21 -11.88 19.89 13.80
C ASP A 21 -11.68 18.36 13.94
N THR A 22 -10.78 17.92 14.81
CA THR A 22 -10.59 16.50 15.11
C THR A 22 -11.86 15.91 15.74
N ILE A 23 -12.36 14.81 15.17
CA ILE A 23 -13.57 14.13 15.65
C ILE A 23 -13.18 13.03 16.61
N THR A 24 -13.70 13.10 17.84
CA THR A 24 -13.43 12.12 18.89
C THR A 24 -14.47 11.00 18.89
N GLN A 25 -14.23 9.94 19.67
CA GLN A 25 -15.26 8.92 19.89
C GLN A 25 -16.50 9.50 20.61
N GLU A 26 -16.28 10.43 21.54
CA GLU A 26 -17.36 11.09 22.29
C GLU A 26 -18.31 11.86 21.37
N ASP A 27 -17.79 12.54 20.34
CA ASP A 27 -18.62 13.23 19.35
C ASP A 27 -19.54 12.26 18.59
N ILE A 28 -19.02 11.08 18.25
CA ILE A 28 -19.78 10.01 17.57
C ILE A 28 -20.85 9.44 18.50
N ASP A 29 -20.52 9.22 19.76
CA ASP A 29 -21.45 8.69 20.76
C ASP A 29 -22.58 9.71 21.05
N ARG A 30 -22.25 11.01 21.12
CA ARG A 30 -23.24 12.10 21.21
C ARG A 30 -24.14 12.15 19.97
N ALA A 31 -23.57 12.06 18.76
CA ALA A 31 -24.35 11.98 17.52
C ALA A 31 -25.26 10.73 17.46
N ALA A 32 -24.78 9.58 17.94
CA ALA A 32 -25.58 8.37 18.05
C ALA A 32 -26.75 8.55 19.03
N HIS A 33 -26.50 9.19 20.16
CA HIS A 33 -27.54 9.53 21.14
C HIS A 33 -28.59 10.47 20.55
N LEU A 34 -28.19 11.48 19.75
CA LEU A 34 -29.12 12.37 19.03
C LEU A 34 -29.99 11.64 18.00
N VAL A 35 -29.42 10.65 17.31
CA VAL A 35 -30.18 9.77 16.41
C VAL A 35 -31.18 8.92 17.19
N GLN A 36 -30.79 8.35 18.33
CA GLN A 36 -31.68 7.53 19.14
C GLN A 36 -32.81 8.32 19.81
N THR A 37 -32.53 9.55 20.26
CA THR A 37 -33.49 10.37 21.01
C THR A 37 -34.44 11.16 20.12
N VAL A 38 -33.95 11.73 19.01
CA VAL A 38 -34.78 12.58 18.13
C VAL A 38 -35.13 11.89 16.81
N GLY A 39 -34.25 11.03 16.29
CA GLY A 39 -34.57 10.17 15.14
C GLY A 39 -34.68 10.83 13.77
N ARG A 40 -34.33 12.11 13.65
CA ARG A 40 -34.41 12.89 12.40
C ARG A 40 -33.34 12.50 11.38
N GLU A 41 -33.65 12.72 10.11
CA GLU A 41 -32.75 12.41 9.00
C GLU A 41 -31.45 13.21 9.05
N GLU A 42 -31.53 14.51 9.38
CA GLU A 42 -30.38 15.40 9.56
C GLU A 42 -29.37 14.88 10.59
N HIS A 43 -29.83 14.28 11.69
CA HIS A 43 -28.95 13.70 12.72
C HIS A 43 -28.30 12.40 12.24
N ARG A 44 -29.02 11.58 11.45
CA ARG A 44 -28.48 10.34 10.88
C ARG A 44 -27.37 10.63 9.88
N LEU A 45 -27.56 11.67 9.08
CA LEU A 45 -26.55 12.14 8.12
C LEU A 45 -25.30 12.62 8.85
N LEU A 46 -25.46 13.48 9.86
CA LEU A 46 -24.33 13.97 10.66
C LEU A 46 -23.57 12.83 11.35
N PHE A 47 -24.28 11.87 11.96
CA PHE A 47 -23.65 10.68 12.56
C PHE A 47 -22.83 9.87 11.53
N GLY A 48 -23.37 9.65 10.33
CA GLY A 48 -22.66 8.97 9.25
C GLY A 48 -21.39 9.71 8.82
N GLN A 49 -21.49 11.03 8.66
CA GLN A 49 -20.37 11.90 8.26
C GLN A 49 -19.26 11.92 9.31
N LEU A 50 -19.60 12.06 10.60
CA LEU A 50 -18.62 12.03 11.70
C LEU A 50 -17.89 10.69 11.78
N ARG A 51 -18.62 9.57 11.61
CA ARG A 51 -18.01 8.23 11.61
C ARG A 51 -17.04 8.04 10.43
N GLN A 52 -17.41 8.53 9.25
CA GLN A 52 -16.55 8.49 8.07
C GLN A 52 -15.30 9.36 8.24
N LEU A 53 -15.46 10.56 8.80
CA LEU A 53 -14.36 11.49 9.03
C LEU A 53 -13.37 10.92 10.04
N LYS A 54 -13.85 10.34 11.15
CA LYS A 54 -12.99 9.66 12.12
C LYS A 54 -12.22 8.50 11.49
N PHE A 55 -12.89 7.65 10.70
CA PHE A 55 -12.22 6.57 9.98
C PHE A 55 -11.10 7.10 9.07
N GLN A 56 -11.32 8.21 8.38
CA GLN A 56 -10.28 8.84 7.56
C GLN A 56 -9.13 9.43 8.38
N GLN A 57 -9.42 10.01 9.56
CA GLN A 57 -8.40 10.52 10.49
C GLN A 57 -7.52 9.36 10.99
N GLU A 58 -8.13 8.26 11.41
CA GLU A 58 -7.42 7.04 11.85
C GLU A 58 -6.64 6.37 10.70
N THR A 59 -7.19 6.36 9.49
CA THR A 59 -6.50 5.79 8.31
C THR A 59 -5.30 6.65 7.91
N LYS A 60 -5.38 7.98 8.04
CA LYS A 60 -4.24 8.89 7.81
C LYS A 60 -3.16 8.71 8.87
N GLU A 61 -3.53 8.43 10.13
CA GLU A 61 -2.57 8.11 11.18
C GLU A 61 -1.93 6.72 11.00
N GLN A 62 -2.66 5.75 10.46
CA GLN A 62 -2.11 4.44 10.07
C GLN A 62 -1.26 4.46 8.79
N GLN A 63 -1.28 5.57 8.04
CA GLN A 63 -0.32 5.87 6.96
C GLN A 63 0.94 6.59 7.46
N LYS A 64 1.19 6.68 8.78
CA LYS A 64 2.58 6.70 9.22
C LYS A 64 3.19 5.37 8.78
N GLU A 65 4.10 5.45 7.81
CA GLU A 65 4.98 4.34 7.44
C GLU A 65 5.37 3.60 8.71
N PRO A 66 5.25 2.26 8.76
CA PRO A 66 5.82 1.52 9.87
C PRO A 66 7.27 1.97 9.98
N GLU A 67 7.66 2.49 11.15
CA GLU A 67 9.06 2.84 11.40
C GLU A 67 9.90 1.67 10.90
N PRO A 68 10.89 1.89 10.03
CA PRO A 68 11.63 0.80 9.42
C PRO A 68 12.19 -0.02 10.57
N ILE A 69 11.70 -1.26 10.71
CA ILE A 69 12.19 -2.22 11.70
C ILE A 69 13.66 -2.39 11.38
N ARG A 70 14.58 -1.64 12.00
CA ARG A 70 16.01 -1.72 11.67
C ARG A 70 16.51 -3.10 12.07
N VAL A 71 16.41 -4.06 11.16
CA VAL A 71 16.79 -5.44 11.42
C VAL A 71 18.31 -5.46 11.31
N THR A 72 18.95 -5.70 12.44
CA THR A 72 20.40 -5.89 12.50
C THR A 72 20.78 -7.29 12.02
N ASP A 73 22.02 -7.46 11.54
CA ASP A 73 22.55 -8.78 11.16
C ASP A 73 22.49 -9.79 12.30
N GLU A 74 22.55 -9.31 13.55
CA GLU A 74 22.48 -10.13 14.77
C GLU A 74 21.09 -10.70 14.99
N GLU A 75 20.03 -9.92 14.75
CA GLU A 75 18.63 -10.36 14.88
C GLU A 75 18.27 -11.40 13.82
N LEU A 76 18.76 -11.22 12.58
CA LEU A 76 18.55 -12.20 11.51
C LEU A 76 19.24 -13.53 11.82
N LYS A 77 20.47 -13.50 12.35
CA LYS A 77 21.20 -14.72 12.78
C LYS A 77 20.52 -15.40 13.97
N ALA A 78 20.02 -14.64 14.94
CA ALA A 78 19.28 -15.20 16.06
C ALA A 78 17.99 -15.90 15.61
N ALA A 79 17.24 -15.30 14.68
CA ALA A 79 16.04 -15.91 14.10
C ALA A 79 16.39 -17.16 13.25
N GLN A 80 17.48 -17.13 12.49
CA GLN A 80 17.97 -18.29 11.76
C GLN A 80 18.33 -19.45 12.69
N GLU A 81 19.00 -19.16 13.81
CA GLU A 81 19.37 -20.18 14.80
C GLU A 81 18.14 -20.74 15.52
N ARG A 82 17.11 -19.92 15.80
CA ARG A 82 15.82 -20.40 16.34
C ARG A 82 15.11 -21.35 15.37
N VAL A 83 15.07 -21.02 14.07
CA VAL A 83 14.53 -21.93 13.05
C VAL A 83 15.32 -23.23 12.99
N ARG A 84 16.66 -23.15 13.09
CA ARG A 84 17.55 -24.33 13.08
C ARG A 84 17.31 -25.23 14.29
N GLN A 85 17.10 -24.65 15.47
CA GLN A 85 16.86 -25.37 16.71
C GLN A 85 15.43 -25.90 16.83
N ASN A 86 14.44 -25.17 16.32
CA ASN A 86 13.03 -25.55 16.38
C ASN A 86 12.25 -25.03 15.15
N PRO A 87 12.13 -25.80 14.06
CA PRO A 87 11.48 -25.36 12.83
C PRO A 87 9.94 -25.45 12.92
N THR A 88 9.33 -24.59 13.72
CA THR A 88 7.87 -24.40 13.75
C THR A 88 7.41 -23.42 12.67
N ILE A 89 6.12 -23.46 12.32
CA ILE A 89 5.50 -22.51 11.38
C ILE A 89 5.70 -21.06 11.86
N GLU A 90 5.59 -20.83 13.17
CA GLU A 90 5.78 -19.51 13.78
C GLU A 90 7.22 -19.01 13.60
N ASN A 91 8.22 -19.85 13.89
CA ASN A 91 9.63 -19.48 13.74
C ASN A 91 10.03 -19.26 12.28
N LEU A 92 9.51 -20.07 11.36
CA LEU A 92 9.73 -19.90 9.91
C LEU A 92 9.10 -18.60 9.40
N ALA A 93 7.90 -18.25 9.88
CA ALA A 93 7.22 -17.01 9.53
C ALA A 93 7.96 -15.78 10.09
N GLU A 94 8.44 -15.84 11.33
CA GLU A 94 9.24 -14.79 11.98
C GLU A 94 10.55 -14.56 11.21
N PHE A 95 11.30 -15.62 10.91
CA PHE A 95 12.52 -15.53 10.12
C PHE A 95 12.29 -14.96 8.72
N SER A 96 11.23 -15.40 8.02
CA SER A 96 10.89 -14.89 6.69
C SER A 96 10.58 -13.38 6.70
N LYS A 97 9.84 -12.92 7.71
CA LYS A 97 9.54 -11.48 7.90
C LYS A 97 10.82 -10.67 8.16
N LEU A 98 11.67 -11.13 9.08
CA LEU A 98 12.94 -10.47 9.41
C LEU A 98 13.89 -10.45 8.21
N LYS A 99 13.99 -11.55 7.46
CA LYS A 99 14.78 -11.62 6.23
C LYS A 99 14.30 -10.64 5.18
N ASN A 100 13.00 -10.54 4.95
CA ASN A 100 12.43 -9.59 4.00
C ASN A 100 12.67 -8.13 4.42
N ALA A 101 12.48 -7.81 5.70
CA ALA A 101 12.76 -6.47 6.23
C ALA A 101 14.27 -6.12 6.11
N TRP A 102 15.15 -7.08 6.43
CA TRP A 102 16.59 -6.93 6.27
C TRP A 102 17.00 -6.72 4.81
N MET A 103 16.43 -7.48 3.86
CA MET A 103 16.69 -7.30 2.43
C MET A 103 16.21 -5.93 1.93
N MET A 104 15.03 -5.47 2.36
CA MET A 104 14.52 -4.15 1.98
C MET A 104 15.38 -2.99 2.51
N GLN A 105 16.09 -3.18 3.63
CA GLN A 105 16.91 -2.15 4.24
C GLN A 105 18.36 -2.15 3.77
N ASN A 106 18.93 -3.34 3.56
CA ASN A 106 20.35 -3.50 3.25
C ASN A 106 20.61 -3.80 1.75
N ALA A 107 19.56 -4.05 0.97
CA ALA A 107 19.67 -4.33 -0.46
C ALA A 107 18.58 -3.64 -1.31
N PRO A 108 18.53 -2.30 -1.35
CA PRO A 108 17.66 -1.59 -2.29
C PRO A 108 17.99 -1.92 -3.77
N GLU A 109 19.19 -2.43 -4.09
CA GLU A 109 19.60 -2.84 -5.44
C GLU A 109 19.18 -4.27 -5.85
N LEU A 110 18.74 -5.14 -4.93
CA LEU A 110 18.33 -6.53 -5.27
C LEU A 110 16.83 -6.67 -5.57
N LEU A 111 16.09 -5.55 -5.58
CA LEU A 111 14.67 -5.48 -5.95
C LEU A 111 14.44 -4.71 -7.26
N GLU A 112 15.47 -4.50 -8.07
CA GLU A 112 15.17 -4.34 -9.50
C GLU A 112 14.66 -5.71 -9.98
N PRO A 113 13.42 -5.82 -10.49
CA PRO A 113 13.10 -7.00 -11.28
C PRO A 113 14.19 -7.03 -12.34
N GLU A 114 14.98 -8.10 -12.41
CA GLU A 114 15.86 -8.33 -13.54
C GLU A 114 14.95 -8.28 -14.77
N THR A 115 14.81 -7.11 -15.39
CA THR A 115 14.18 -7.04 -16.70
C THR A 115 15.09 -7.92 -17.53
N PRO A 116 14.60 -9.06 -18.05
CA PRO A 116 15.46 -9.99 -18.73
C PRO A 116 16.22 -9.20 -19.79
N LYS A 117 17.55 -9.19 -19.72
CA LYS A 117 18.37 -8.45 -20.67
C LYS A 117 18.08 -9.05 -22.04
N VAL A 118 17.34 -8.31 -22.86
CA VAL A 118 16.97 -8.77 -24.19
C VAL A 118 18.21 -8.55 -25.05
N THR A 119 18.70 -9.61 -25.68
CA THR A 119 19.86 -9.47 -26.57
C THR A 119 19.41 -9.14 -27.98
N LEU A 120 20.29 -8.48 -28.76
CA LEU A 120 20.04 -8.23 -30.17
C LEU A 120 19.78 -9.54 -30.96
N GLU A 121 20.38 -10.64 -30.52
CA GLU A 121 20.17 -11.97 -31.12
C GLU A 121 18.75 -12.48 -30.90
N GLN A 122 18.19 -12.30 -29.70
CA GLN A 122 16.80 -12.67 -29.40
C GLN A 122 15.80 -11.86 -30.22
N VAL A 123 16.04 -10.55 -30.41
CA VAL A 123 15.19 -9.71 -31.26
C VAL A 123 15.23 -10.19 -32.72
N LYS A 124 16.42 -10.50 -33.25
CA LYS A 124 16.59 -11.01 -34.62
C LYS A 124 15.96 -12.39 -34.81
N ALA A 125 16.04 -13.28 -33.81
CA ALA A 125 15.40 -14.58 -33.84
C ALA A 125 13.86 -14.46 -33.90
N ALA A 126 13.29 -13.58 -33.06
CA ALA A 126 11.86 -13.29 -33.07
C ALA A 126 11.40 -12.63 -34.39
N GLU A 127 12.22 -11.73 -34.96
CA GLU A 127 11.95 -11.13 -36.28
C GLU A 127 11.89 -12.18 -37.38
N LYS A 128 12.85 -13.12 -37.38
CA LYS A 128 12.90 -14.22 -38.35
C LYS A 128 11.68 -15.12 -38.21
N GLN A 129 11.27 -15.45 -36.99
CA GLN A 129 10.07 -16.24 -36.73
C GLN A 129 8.79 -15.52 -37.16
N ALA A 130 8.67 -14.22 -36.88
CA ALA A 130 7.54 -13.40 -37.32
C ALA A 130 7.44 -13.30 -38.86
N LYS A 131 8.57 -13.25 -39.56
CA LYS A 131 8.61 -13.28 -41.04
C LYS A 131 8.28 -14.66 -41.62
N GLN A 132 8.71 -15.73 -40.96
CA GLN A 132 8.45 -17.11 -41.41
C GLN A 132 7.02 -17.57 -41.12
N ARG A 133 6.44 -17.13 -40.00
CA ARG A 133 5.08 -17.45 -39.56
C ARG A 133 4.40 -16.18 -39.02
N PRO A 134 3.83 -15.34 -39.90
CA PRO A 134 3.20 -14.08 -39.51
C PRO A 134 1.83 -14.35 -38.88
N ASN A 135 1.82 -14.75 -37.62
CA ASN A 135 0.63 -14.80 -36.79
C ASN A 135 0.65 -13.66 -35.75
N PRO A 136 -0.50 -13.29 -35.17
CA PRO A 136 -0.58 -12.18 -34.22
C PRO A 136 0.34 -12.35 -33.01
N GLU A 137 0.54 -13.58 -32.54
CA GLU A 137 1.39 -13.91 -31.40
C GLU A 137 2.87 -13.63 -31.69
N ASN A 138 3.40 -14.10 -32.83
CA ASN A 138 4.80 -13.89 -33.21
C ASN A 138 5.11 -12.42 -33.50
N LEU A 139 4.17 -11.68 -34.09
CA LEU A 139 4.32 -10.24 -34.30
C LEU A 139 4.33 -9.47 -32.98
N MET A 140 3.48 -9.86 -32.03
CA MET A 140 3.45 -9.27 -30.69
C MET A 140 4.73 -9.57 -29.90
N VAL A 141 5.22 -10.81 -29.94
CA VAL A 141 6.48 -11.20 -29.29
C VAL A 141 7.67 -10.42 -29.84
N TRP A 142 7.79 -10.31 -31.18
CA TRP A 142 8.85 -9.51 -31.80
C TRP A 142 8.76 -8.02 -31.41
N SER A 143 7.56 -7.43 -31.44
CA SER A 143 7.33 -6.04 -31.06
C SER A 143 7.72 -5.77 -29.60
N ASN A 144 7.31 -6.65 -28.68
CA ASN A 144 7.62 -6.53 -27.25
C ASN A 144 9.12 -6.65 -26.98
N LEU A 145 9.81 -7.62 -27.60
CA LEU A 145 11.26 -7.79 -27.47
C LEU A 145 12.02 -6.59 -28.04
N LYS A 146 11.59 -6.06 -29.19
CA LYS A 146 12.19 -4.86 -29.79
C LYS A 146 12.05 -3.64 -28.88
N ASN A 147 10.87 -3.40 -28.30
CA ASN A 147 10.62 -2.28 -27.40
C ASN A 147 11.43 -2.38 -26.11
N LEU A 148 11.53 -3.58 -25.52
CA LEU A 148 12.35 -3.83 -24.34
C LEU A 148 13.84 -3.59 -24.61
N TYR A 149 14.35 -4.09 -25.75
CA TYR A 149 15.74 -3.86 -26.14
C TYR A 149 16.06 -2.38 -26.33
N GLN A 150 15.16 -1.62 -26.97
CA GLN A 150 15.35 -0.17 -27.14
C GLN A 150 15.37 0.58 -25.80
N ARG A 151 14.49 0.23 -24.86
CA ARG A 151 14.50 0.83 -23.52
C ARG A 151 15.80 0.53 -22.77
N GLN A 152 16.31 -0.69 -22.88
CA GLN A 152 17.59 -1.07 -22.27
C GLN A 152 18.77 -0.26 -22.84
N GLN A 153 18.79 0.00 -24.16
CA GLN A 153 19.82 0.85 -24.78
C GLN A 153 19.71 2.32 -24.35
N GLN A 154 18.50 2.84 -24.17
CA GLN A 154 18.29 4.20 -23.69
C GLN A 154 18.75 4.36 -22.23
N GLN A 155 18.38 3.42 -21.35
CA GLN A 155 18.82 3.42 -19.96
C GLN A 155 20.34 3.29 -19.83
N ALA A 156 20.98 2.44 -20.64
CA ALA A 156 22.44 2.28 -20.63
C ALA A 156 23.20 3.56 -21.05
N ASN A 157 22.62 4.36 -21.96
CA ASN A 157 23.22 5.62 -22.39
C ASN A 157 22.98 6.77 -21.40
N SER A 158 21.87 6.74 -20.64
CA SER A 158 21.54 7.77 -19.65
C SER A 158 22.36 7.68 -18.35
N THR A 159 23.03 6.55 -18.10
CA THR A 159 23.92 6.38 -16.93
C THR A 159 25.35 6.87 -17.19
N GLN A 160 25.65 7.42 -18.38
CA GLN A 160 26.98 7.92 -18.75
C GLN A 160 27.10 9.46 -18.89
N GLU A 161 26.03 10.23 -18.63
CA GLU A 161 26.08 11.70 -18.51
C GLU A 161 26.18 12.13 -17.04
#